data_AF-A0A5D2YGC4-F1
#
_entry.id   AF-A0A5D2YGC4-F1
#
_cell.length_a   1.000
_cell.length_b   1.000
_cell.length_c   1.000
_cell.angle_alpha   90.00
_cell.angle_beta   90.00
_cell.angle_gamma   90.00
#
_symmetry.space_group_name_H-M   'P 1'
#
loop_
_entity.id
_entity.type
_entity.pdbx_description
1 polymer ?
#
loop_
_entity_poly.entity_id
_entity_poly.type
_entity_poly.pdbx_seq_one_letter_code
_entity_poly.pdbx_strand_id
1 'polypeptide(L)'
;MLNISDDPDSNFMSLQIEIYSSQTRSWRLSGKSFLAHVNTEFGGGVFCNGAIHWLGAWNNTSFYFNVQDEELRDLPMPPIPDDWEDLRRCRYFGESQNHLHLIEIYRPPTTRFTVYEIESDYSGWFVKYNINLDLLTAAYPGMVRTYCVPSDLNYYVFSVLCIVREADDGESYMVLHIPEKAIHYNLKDL
;
A
#
# COMPACT_ATOMS: atom_id res chain seq x y z
N MET A 1 -0.94 20.49 -27.35
CA MET A 1 -0.57 19.63 -26.20
C MET A 1 0.93 19.51 -26.21
N LEU A 2 1.60 19.94 -25.14
CA LEU A 2 3.04 19.75 -24.99
C LEU A 2 3.27 18.29 -24.61
N ASN A 3 4.16 17.62 -25.36
CA ASN A 3 4.52 16.23 -25.17
C ASN A 3 5.51 16.18 -23.99
N ILE A 4 4.99 15.97 -22.78
CA ILE A 4 5.76 15.97 -21.51
C ILE A 4 6.85 14.87 -21.51
N SER A 5 6.78 13.91 -22.45
CA SER A 5 7.80 12.87 -22.61
C SER A 5 9.13 13.35 -23.19
N ASP A 6 9.18 14.53 -23.82
CA ASP A 6 10.38 15.05 -24.50
C ASP A 6 11.13 16.11 -23.66
N ASP A 7 10.66 16.36 -22.43
CA ASP A 7 11.34 17.22 -21.46
C ASP A 7 12.37 16.37 -20.67
N PRO A 8 13.69 16.63 -20.81
CA PRO A 8 14.72 15.89 -20.08
C PRO A 8 14.66 16.07 -18.56
N ASP A 9 13.91 17.06 -18.05
CA ASP A 9 13.65 17.27 -16.63
C ASP A 9 12.32 16.62 -16.15
N SER A 10 11.63 15.86 -17.03
CA SER A 10 10.39 15.16 -16.70
C SER A 10 10.64 13.97 -15.77
N ASN A 11 10.02 13.99 -14.59
CA ASN A 11 10.00 12.85 -13.67
C ASN A 11 9.03 11.73 -14.11
N PHE A 12 8.59 11.72 -15.37
CA PHE A 12 7.64 10.74 -15.91
C PHE A 12 8.25 9.97 -17.08
N MET A 13 7.95 8.68 -17.13
CA MET A 13 8.34 7.78 -18.22
C MET A 13 7.10 7.19 -18.88
N SER A 14 7.18 7.01 -20.20
CA SER A 14 6.18 6.24 -20.95
C SER A 14 6.46 4.75 -20.73
N LEU A 15 5.48 4.05 -20.16
CA LEU A 15 5.52 2.61 -19.91
C LEU A 15 4.39 1.91 -20.67
N GLN A 16 4.56 0.62 -20.90
CA GLN A 16 3.53 -0.24 -21.49
C GLN A 16 3.55 -1.61 -20.83
N ILE A 17 2.36 -2.20 -20.66
CA ILE A 17 2.22 -3.53 -20.06
C ILE A 17 2.45 -4.59 -21.14
N GLU A 18 3.17 -5.64 -20.76
CA GLU A 18 3.31 -6.85 -21.54
C GLU A 18 2.73 -8.05 -20.79
N ILE A 19 2.05 -8.93 -21.52
CA ILE A 19 1.49 -10.17 -20.99
C ILE A 19 2.19 -11.36 -21.64
N TYR A 20 2.72 -12.24 -20.80
CA TYR A 20 3.24 -13.53 -21.24
C TYR A 20 2.12 -14.56 -21.28
N SER A 21 1.98 -15.24 -22.42
CA SER A 21 1.12 -16.42 -22.52
C SER A 21 1.96 -17.69 -22.51
N SER A 22 1.72 -18.57 -21.53
CA SER A 22 2.36 -19.89 -21.48
C SER A 22 1.90 -20.82 -22.61
N GLN A 23 0.68 -20.60 -23.13
CA GLN A 23 0.12 -21.39 -24.24
C GLN A 23 0.84 -21.10 -25.56
N THR A 24 1.07 -19.82 -25.86
CA THR A 24 1.77 -19.41 -27.09
C THR A 24 3.28 -19.25 -26.88
N ARG A 25 3.73 -19.31 -25.62
CA ARG A 25 5.12 -19.07 -25.18
C ARG A 25 5.69 -17.76 -25.69
N SER A 26 4.85 -16.72 -25.75
CA SER A 26 5.19 -15.41 -26.29
C SER A 26 4.71 -14.29 -25.39
N TRP A 27 5.43 -13.18 -25.43
CA TRP A 27 4.99 -11.90 -24.89
C TRP A 27 4.15 -11.16 -25.92
N ARG A 28 3.20 -10.36 -25.45
CA ARG A 28 2.46 -9.40 -26.27
C ARG A 28 2.26 -8.10 -25.50
N LEU A 29 2.21 -7.00 -26.24
CA LEU A 29 1.76 -5.72 -25.71
C LEU A 29 0.28 -5.81 -25.29
N SER A 30 -0.06 -5.14 -24.19
CA SER A 30 -1.40 -5.10 -23.61
C SER A 30 -1.80 -3.65 -23.35
N GLY A 31 -3.05 -3.32 -23.67
CA GLY A 31 -3.57 -1.96 -23.49
C GLY A 31 -2.78 -0.87 -24.21
N LYS A 32 -2.89 0.36 -23.70
CA LYS A 32 -2.17 1.54 -24.21
C LYS A 32 -0.92 1.81 -23.37
N SER A 33 0.06 2.50 -23.94
CA SER A 33 1.12 3.10 -23.16
C SER A 33 0.56 4.18 -22.23
N PHE A 34 1.20 4.38 -21.09
CA PHE A 34 0.79 5.33 -20.07
C PHE A 34 2.01 6.02 -19.47
N LEU A 35 1.81 7.21 -18.90
CA LEU A 35 2.87 7.90 -18.18
C LEU A 35 2.82 7.49 -16.71
N ALA A 36 3.95 7.05 -16.19
CA ALA A 36 4.14 6.79 -14.78
C ALA A 36 5.33 7.60 -14.29
N HIS A 37 5.32 7.95 -13.01
CA HIS A 37 6.46 8.63 -12.42
C HIS A 37 7.63 7.66 -12.26
N VAL A 38 8.85 8.18 -12.37
CA VAL A 38 10.09 7.39 -12.26
C VAL A 38 10.19 6.62 -10.94
N ASN A 39 9.53 7.11 -9.90
CA ASN A 39 9.50 6.50 -8.58
C ASN A 39 8.25 5.63 -8.32
N THR A 40 7.40 5.38 -9.32
CA THR A 40 6.29 4.41 -9.16
C THR A 40 6.87 3.00 -9.06
N GLU A 41 6.60 2.30 -7.96
CA GLU A 41 7.13 0.96 -7.71
C GLU A 41 6.20 -0.13 -8.27
N PHE A 42 6.57 -0.68 -9.44
CA PHE A 42 5.80 -1.75 -10.08
C PHE A 42 6.15 -3.16 -9.58
N GLY A 43 7.17 -3.30 -8.73
CA GLY A 43 7.63 -4.60 -8.21
C GLY A 43 6.70 -5.25 -7.17
N GLY A 44 5.86 -4.45 -6.50
CA GLY A 44 4.98 -4.89 -5.41
C GLY A 44 3.51 -5.01 -5.77
N GLY A 45 3.18 -5.37 -7.02
CA GLY A 45 1.79 -5.42 -7.49
C GLY A 45 0.90 -6.39 -6.70
N VAL A 46 -0.31 -5.94 -6.32
CA VAL A 46 -1.28 -6.76 -5.56
C VAL A 46 -2.46 -7.12 -6.46
N PHE A 47 -2.72 -8.41 -6.62
CA PHE A 47 -3.89 -8.90 -7.35
C PHE A 47 -5.12 -8.93 -6.44
N CYS A 48 -6.21 -8.29 -6.86
CA CYS A 48 -7.48 -8.28 -6.15
C CYS A 48 -8.61 -8.01 -7.14
N ASN A 49 -9.78 -8.64 -6.99
CA ASN A 49 -10.97 -8.36 -7.82
C ASN A 49 -10.74 -8.35 -9.35
N GLY A 50 -9.87 -9.24 -9.85
CA GLY A 50 -9.58 -9.33 -11.29
C GLY A 50 -8.65 -8.24 -11.82
N ALA A 51 -8.06 -7.41 -10.95
CA ALA A 51 -7.12 -6.36 -11.30
C ALA A 51 -5.80 -6.48 -10.52
N ILE A 52 -4.73 -5.92 -11.08
CA ILE A 52 -3.42 -5.79 -10.40
C ILE A 52 -3.23 -4.33 -10.01
N HIS A 53 -2.83 -4.07 -8.77
CA HIS A 53 -2.75 -2.73 -8.20
C HIS A 53 -1.32 -2.38 -7.82
N TRP A 54 -0.94 -1.12 -8.06
CA TRP A 54 0.37 -0.57 -7.69
C TRP A 54 0.21 0.79 -7.04
N LEU A 55 0.97 1.02 -5.97
CA LEU A 55 0.96 2.30 -5.28
C LEU A 55 2.06 3.21 -5.81
N GLY A 56 1.72 4.46 -6.06
CA GLY A 56 2.67 5.55 -6.22
C GLY A 56 3.17 5.99 -4.85
N ALA A 57 4.31 5.45 -4.40
CA ALA A 57 4.81 5.64 -3.04
C ALA A 57 5.09 7.10 -2.63
N TRP A 58 5.22 8.03 -3.60
CA TRP A 58 5.69 9.39 -3.35
C TRP A 58 4.94 10.51 -4.08
N ASN A 59 3.92 10.21 -4.87
CA ASN A 59 3.40 11.20 -5.82
C ASN A 59 1.92 10.99 -6.22
N ASN A 60 1.16 10.21 -5.46
CA ASN A 60 -0.26 9.94 -5.70
C ASN A 60 -0.60 9.32 -7.07
N THR A 61 0.38 8.84 -7.86
CA THR A 61 0.12 8.15 -9.13
C THR A 61 0.05 6.64 -8.92
N SER A 62 -1.01 6.22 -8.23
CA SER A 62 -1.31 4.80 -8.06
C SER A 62 -2.17 4.32 -9.22
N PHE A 63 -2.03 3.04 -9.58
CA PHE A 63 -2.69 2.48 -10.75
C PHE A 63 -3.32 1.14 -10.42
N TYR A 64 -4.36 0.77 -11.16
CA TYR A 64 -4.81 -0.60 -11.26
C TYR A 64 -5.03 -0.99 -12.71
N PHE A 65 -4.66 -2.23 -13.04
CA PHE A 65 -4.80 -2.82 -14.36
C PHE A 65 -5.86 -3.92 -14.31
N ASN A 66 -6.99 -3.70 -14.98
CA ASN A 66 -8.02 -4.71 -15.15
C ASN A 66 -7.53 -5.77 -16.14
N VAL A 67 -7.42 -7.02 -15.70
CA VAL A 67 -6.84 -8.10 -16.49
C VAL A 67 -7.78 -8.58 -17.60
N GLN A 68 -9.10 -8.47 -17.42
CA GLN A 68 -10.09 -8.88 -18.42
C GLN A 68 -10.21 -7.87 -19.55
N ASP A 69 -10.31 -6.59 -19.19
CA ASP A 69 -10.48 -5.50 -20.15
C ASP A 69 -9.13 -4.99 -20.71
N GLU A 70 -8.02 -5.44 -20.11
CA GLU A 70 -6.65 -4.99 -20.42
C GLU A 70 -6.49 -3.48 -20.37
N GLU A 71 -7.16 -2.85 -19.40
CA GLU A 71 -7.22 -1.41 -19.22
C GLU A 71 -6.54 -0.99 -17.92
N LEU A 72 -5.62 -0.02 -18.03
CA LEU A 72 -5.02 0.65 -16.89
C LEU A 72 -5.85 1.87 -16.51
N ARG A 73 -6.11 2.05 -15.22
CA ARG A 73 -6.82 3.18 -14.65
C ARG A 73 -6.09 3.70 -13.42
N ASP A 74 -6.36 4.96 -13.09
CA ASP A 74 -5.84 5.57 -11.86
C ASP A 74 -6.55 4.97 -10.65
N LEU A 75 -5.77 4.59 -9.64
CA LEU A 75 -6.26 4.17 -8.34
C LEU A 75 -6.32 5.42 -7.45
N PRO A 76 -7.50 5.86 -6.97
CA PRO A 76 -7.55 6.97 -6.05
C PRO A 76 -6.73 6.63 -4.80
N MET A 77 -6.06 7.61 -4.23
CA MET A 77 -5.36 7.45 -2.96
C MET A 77 -6.18 8.07 -1.83
N PRO A 78 -6.10 7.55 -0.59
CA PRO A 78 -6.71 8.21 0.57
C PRO A 78 -6.24 9.68 0.66
N PRO A 79 -7.12 10.60 1.10
CA PRO A 79 -6.75 11.99 1.30
C PRO A 79 -5.64 12.08 2.35
N ILE A 80 -4.62 12.88 2.06
CA ILE A 80 -3.55 13.17 3.00
C ILE A 80 -3.99 14.39 3.82
N PRO A 81 -3.83 14.39 5.16
CA PRO A 81 -4.01 15.61 5.94
C PRO A 81 -3.09 16.74 5.44
N ASP A 82 -3.58 17.98 5.44
CA ASP A 82 -2.83 19.14 4.98
C ASP A 82 -1.43 19.20 5.63
N ASP A 83 -0.41 19.56 4.83
CA ASP A 83 1.02 19.66 5.21
C ASP A 83 1.76 18.33 5.50
N TRP A 84 1.17 17.16 5.18
CA TRP A 84 1.76 15.84 5.52
C TRP A 84 2.19 15.03 4.28
N GLU A 85 2.13 15.62 3.09
CA GLU A 85 2.42 14.96 1.81
C GLU A 85 3.82 14.31 1.77
N ASP A 86 4.85 15.04 2.21
CA ASP A 86 6.24 14.57 2.23
C ASP A 86 6.51 13.45 3.25
N LEU A 87 5.57 13.18 4.15
CA LEU A 87 5.72 12.23 5.25
C LEU A 87 4.94 10.93 5.04
N ARG A 88 4.17 10.81 3.95
CA ARG A 88 3.41 9.61 3.62
C ARG A 88 4.37 8.41 3.48
N ARG A 89 4.17 7.38 4.30
CA ARG A 89 4.86 6.10 4.16
C ARG A 89 3.84 4.98 4.12
N CYS A 90 3.76 4.31 2.98
CA CYS A 90 3.02 3.05 2.89
C CYS A 90 3.74 2.00 3.74
N ARG A 91 3.02 1.46 4.72
CA ARG A 91 3.52 0.45 5.66
C ARG A 91 3.07 -0.95 5.27
N TYR A 92 1.93 -1.05 4.60
CA TYR A 92 1.36 -2.28 4.11
C TYR A 92 0.41 -1.97 2.96
N PHE A 93 0.46 -2.81 1.94
CA PHE A 93 -0.52 -2.87 0.87
C PHE A 93 -0.72 -4.32 0.49
N GLY A 94 -1.94 -4.82 0.62
CA GLY A 94 -2.21 -6.24 0.42
C GLY A 94 -3.69 -6.56 0.40
N GLU A 95 -3.98 -7.78 -0.05
CA GLU A 95 -5.34 -8.27 -0.24
C GLU A 95 -5.70 -9.30 0.85
N SER A 96 -6.98 -9.33 1.24
CA SER A 96 -7.56 -10.38 2.07
C SER A 96 -9.05 -10.57 1.76
N GLN A 97 -9.45 -11.78 1.36
CA GLN A 97 -10.81 -12.13 0.95
C GLN A 97 -11.43 -11.19 -0.11
N ASN A 98 -10.67 -10.86 -1.16
CA ASN A 98 -11.03 -9.92 -2.22
C ASN A 98 -11.23 -8.46 -1.74
N HIS A 99 -10.68 -8.10 -0.58
CA HIS A 99 -10.63 -6.73 -0.09
C HIS A 99 -9.19 -6.23 -0.07
N LEU A 100 -8.97 -5.06 -0.67
CA LEU A 100 -7.65 -4.44 -0.73
C LEU A 100 -7.48 -3.49 0.45
N HIS A 101 -6.40 -3.66 1.20
CA HIS A 101 -6.11 -2.91 2.41
C HIS A 101 -4.82 -2.10 2.26
N LEU A 102 -4.81 -0.92 2.87
CA LEU A 102 -3.69 0.00 2.87
C LEU A 102 -3.44 0.51 4.29
N ILE A 103 -2.18 0.46 4.74
CA ILE A 103 -1.75 1.11 5.98
C ILE A 103 -0.74 2.18 5.64
N GLU A 104 -1.04 3.40 6.08
CA GLU A 104 -0.13 4.54 5.95
C GLU A 104 0.24 5.08 7.32
N ILE A 105 1.50 5.47 7.44
CA ILE A 105 1.99 6.20 8.60
C ILE A 105 2.49 7.56 8.11
N TYR A 106 2.11 8.62 8.84
CA TYR A 106 2.45 10.00 8.49
C TYR A 106 3.34 10.63 9.55
N ARG A 107 2.87 10.72 10.81
CA ARG A 107 3.61 11.34 11.91
C ARG A 107 3.81 10.39 13.08
N PRO A 108 4.90 10.56 13.85
CA PRO A 108 5.07 9.86 15.13
C PRO A 108 3.98 10.25 16.15
N PRO A 109 3.66 9.35 17.11
CA PRO A 109 4.22 8.00 17.24
C PRO A 109 3.64 7.05 16.18
N THR A 110 4.51 6.26 15.54
CA THR A 110 4.10 5.31 14.48
C THR A 110 3.49 4.02 15.02
N THR A 111 3.19 3.96 16.33
CA THR A 111 2.42 2.90 16.99
C THR A 111 0.92 3.04 16.81
N ARG A 112 0.45 4.21 16.35
CA ARG A 112 -0.96 4.48 16.10
C ARG A 112 -1.16 4.80 14.64
N PHE A 113 -2.00 4.02 13.97
CA PHE A 113 -2.23 4.16 12.54
C PHE A 113 -3.57 3.57 12.14
N THR A 114 -4.00 3.90 10.93
CA THR A 114 -5.29 3.49 10.39
C THR A 114 -5.09 2.47 9.27
N VAL A 115 -5.95 1.46 9.26
CA VAL A 115 -6.10 0.52 8.16
C VAL A 115 -7.26 1.02 7.30
N TYR A 116 -6.96 1.30 6.04
CA TYR A 116 -7.94 1.67 5.02
C TYR A 116 -8.31 0.45 4.18
N GLU A 117 -9.56 0.42 3.73
CA GLU A 117 -10.06 -0.50 2.71
C GLU A 117 -10.63 0.34 1.56
N ILE A 118 -10.45 -0.11 0.32
CA ILE A 118 -11.04 0.55 -0.85
C ILE A 118 -12.38 -0.09 -1.18
N GLU A 119 -13.35 0.75 -1.55
CA GLU A 119 -14.63 0.29 -2.08
C GLU A 119 -14.43 -0.53 -3.36
N SER A 120 -15.26 -1.56 -3.55
CA SER A 120 -15.15 -2.49 -4.70
C SER A 120 -15.34 -1.82 -6.06
N ASP A 121 -16.01 -0.67 -6.10
CA ASP A 121 -16.21 0.16 -7.29
C ASP A 121 -15.10 1.20 -7.48
N TYR A 122 -14.08 1.19 -6.62
CA TYR A 122 -12.98 2.15 -6.59
C TYR A 122 -13.43 3.61 -6.35
N SER A 123 -14.62 3.84 -5.77
CA SER A 123 -15.13 5.18 -5.49
C SER A 123 -14.32 5.93 -4.42
N GLY A 124 -13.66 5.20 -3.53
CA GLY A 124 -12.78 5.79 -2.53
C GLY A 124 -12.32 4.80 -1.47
N TRP A 125 -11.44 5.30 -0.60
CA TRP A 125 -10.96 4.57 0.58
C TRP A 125 -11.76 4.97 1.80
N PHE A 126 -12.10 4.00 2.64
CA PHE A 126 -12.73 4.21 3.93
C PHE A 126 -11.89 3.61 5.07
N VAL A 127 -12.08 4.16 6.26
CA VAL A 127 -11.42 3.67 7.47
C VAL A 127 -12.05 2.35 7.89
N LYS A 128 -11.26 1.28 7.93
CA LYS A 128 -11.70 -0.04 8.36
C LYS A 128 -11.35 -0.32 9.82
N TYR A 129 -10.11 -0.02 10.24
CA TYR A 129 -9.66 -0.23 11.62
C TYR A 129 -8.74 0.90 12.09
N ASN A 130 -8.77 1.21 13.39
CA ASN A 130 -7.79 2.08 14.05
C ASN A 130 -6.92 1.26 15.01
N ILE A 131 -5.61 1.35 14.84
CA ILE A 131 -4.64 0.49 15.53
C ILE A 131 -3.91 1.28 16.60
N ASN A 132 -3.68 0.65 17.75
CA ASN A 132 -2.86 1.19 18.82
C ASN A 132 -1.90 0.10 19.37
N LEU A 133 -0.62 0.21 19.02
CA LEU A 133 0.43 -0.71 19.46
C LEU A 133 1.13 -0.29 20.76
N ASP A 134 0.65 0.71 21.50
CA ASP A 134 1.33 1.23 22.70
C ASP A 134 1.50 0.16 23.80
N LEU A 135 0.51 -0.72 23.97
CA LEU A 135 0.64 -1.85 24.91
C LEU A 135 1.67 -2.88 24.42
N LEU A 136 1.81 -3.03 23.11
CA LEU A 136 2.77 -3.95 22.51
C LEU A 136 4.20 -3.45 22.70
N THR A 137 4.44 -2.15 22.57
CA THR A 137 5.77 -1.56 22.79
C THR A 137 6.19 -1.59 24.26
N ALA A 138 5.24 -1.51 25.20
CA ALA A 138 5.50 -1.73 26.62
C ALA A 138 5.86 -3.20 26.92
N ALA A 139 5.17 -4.16 26.30
CA ALA A 139 5.43 -5.59 26.47
C ALA A 139 6.72 -6.06 25.77
N TYR A 140 7.10 -5.41 24.67
CA TYR A 140 8.29 -5.73 23.88
C TYR A 140 9.18 -4.50 23.66
N PRO A 141 9.95 -4.06 24.66
CA PRO A 141 10.82 -2.89 24.56
C PRO A 141 11.87 -2.97 23.45
N GLY A 142 12.21 -4.18 22.98
CA GLY A 142 13.09 -4.39 21.82
C GLY A 142 12.58 -3.78 20.52
N MET A 143 11.29 -3.42 20.44
CA MET A 143 10.73 -2.64 19.34
C MET A 143 11.29 -1.20 19.28
N VAL A 144 11.85 -0.67 20.38
CA VAL A 144 12.33 0.72 20.43
C VAL A 144 13.78 0.79 19.94
N ARG A 145 14.04 1.63 18.94
CA ARG A 145 15.42 1.94 18.50
C ARG A 145 16.08 2.86 19.52
N THR A 146 17.13 2.37 20.18
CA THR A 146 17.86 3.10 21.24
C THR A 146 18.62 4.33 20.75
N TYR A 147 18.87 4.44 19.45
CA TYR A 147 19.61 5.54 18.82
C TYR A 147 18.69 6.54 18.07
N CYS A 148 17.37 6.37 18.16
CA CYS A 148 16.37 7.26 17.57
C CYS A 148 15.65 8.04 18.68
N VAL A 149 15.05 9.17 18.32
CA VAL A 149 14.14 9.92 19.20
C VAL A 149 12.69 9.55 18.90
N PRO A 150 11.75 9.68 19.86
CA PRO A 150 10.33 9.33 19.65
C PRO A 150 9.65 10.04 18.46
N SER A 151 10.22 11.16 18.01
CA SER A 151 9.78 11.90 16.83
C SER A 151 10.31 11.35 15.49
N ASP A 152 11.11 10.29 15.51
CA ASP A 152 11.59 9.66 14.28
C ASP A 152 10.56 8.64 13.77
N LEU A 153 10.28 8.65 12.46
CA LEU A 153 9.32 7.72 11.84
C LEU A 153 9.72 6.25 12.02
N ASN A 154 11.02 5.97 12.12
CA ASN A 154 11.57 4.64 12.30
C ASN A 154 11.89 4.30 13.78
N TYR A 155 11.41 5.10 14.75
CA TYR A 155 11.64 4.89 16.18
C TYR A 155 11.19 3.50 16.65
N TYR A 156 10.07 2.99 16.11
CA TYR A 156 9.57 1.65 16.39
C TYR A 156 9.87 0.67 15.25
N VAL A 157 10.37 -0.51 15.62
CA VAL A 157 10.72 -1.62 14.72
C VAL A 157 9.60 -2.63 14.68
N PHE A 158 8.90 -2.67 13.55
CA PHE A 158 7.96 -3.73 13.19
C PHE A 158 7.79 -3.78 11.67
N SER A 159 7.07 -4.77 11.17
CA SER A 159 6.51 -4.83 9.81
C SER A 159 5.15 -5.50 9.89
N VAL A 160 4.20 -5.09 9.03
CA VAL A 160 2.93 -5.80 8.89
C VAL A 160 3.12 -6.83 7.78
N LEU A 161 2.96 -8.12 8.11
CA LEU A 161 3.15 -9.20 7.14
C LEU A 161 1.88 -9.45 6.33
N CYS A 162 0.73 -9.48 7.00
CA CYS A 162 -0.57 -9.61 6.35
C CYS A 162 -1.70 -9.13 7.27
N ILE A 163 -2.83 -8.83 6.64
CA ILE A 163 -4.14 -8.72 7.29
C ILE A 163 -4.93 -9.96 6.90
N VAL A 164 -5.51 -10.63 7.89
CA VAL A 164 -6.40 -11.78 7.69
C VAL A 164 -7.80 -11.32 8.06
N ARG A 165 -8.63 -11.20 7.04
CA ARG A 165 -10.06 -10.97 7.20
C ARG A 165 -10.73 -12.28 7.57
N GLU A 166 -11.63 -12.24 8.53
CA GLU A 166 -12.53 -13.34 8.88
C GLU A 166 -13.98 -12.99 8.47
N ALA A 167 -14.85 -13.99 8.47
CA ALA A 167 -16.27 -13.77 8.13
C ALA A 167 -16.96 -12.82 9.13
N ASP A 168 -16.54 -12.87 10.40
CA ASP A 168 -16.85 -11.86 11.40
C ASP A 168 -15.67 -10.87 11.46
N ASP A 169 -15.93 -9.60 11.15
CA ASP A 169 -14.93 -8.54 11.25
C ASP A 169 -14.28 -8.47 12.64
N GLY A 170 -15.00 -8.89 13.70
CA GLY A 170 -14.51 -8.94 15.07
C GLY A 170 -13.45 -10.02 15.33
N GLU A 171 -13.31 -10.99 14.43
CA GLU A 171 -12.30 -12.05 14.50
C GLU A 171 -11.14 -11.82 13.53
N SER A 172 -11.20 -10.76 12.72
CA SER A 172 -10.11 -10.36 11.83
C SER A 172 -8.87 -9.95 12.63
N TYR A 173 -7.70 -10.24 12.08
CA TYR A 173 -6.42 -9.98 12.75
C TYR A 173 -5.34 -9.55 11.76
N MET A 174 -4.28 -8.92 12.28
CA MET A 174 -3.05 -8.68 11.53
C MET A 174 -1.91 -9.52 12.10
N VAL A 175 -0.95 -9.87 11.24
CA VAL A 175 0.30 -10.49 11.66
C VAL A 175 1.40 -9.44 11.62
N LEU A 176 1.97 -9.15 12.79
CA LEU A 176 3.08 -8.23 12.97
C LEU A 176 4.39 -9.01 13.09
N HIS A 177 5.39 -8.65 12.30
CA HIS A 177 6.77 -9.04 12.57
C HIS A 177 7.41 -7.96 13.43
N ILE A 178 7.84 -8.32 14.63
CA ILE A 178 8.67 -7.49 15.52
C ILE A 178 10.03 -8.17 15.68
N PRO A 179 11.03 -7.55 16.33
CA PRO A 179 12.29 -8.23 16.60
C PRO A 179 12.07 -9.62 17.22
N GLU A 180 12.64 -10.63 16.56
CA GLU A 180 12.64 -12.05 16.96
C GLU A 180 11.28 -12.77 16.95
N LYS A 181 10.17 -12.12 16.61
CA LYS A 181 8.83 -12.69 16.76
C LYS A 181 7.87 -12.28 15.64
N ALA A 182 6.95 -13.19 15.33
CA ALA A 182 5.70 -12.87 14.66
C ALA A 182 4.57 -12.89 15.70
N ILE A 183 3.70 -11.88 15.68
CA ILE A 183 2.62 -11.66 16.64
C ILE A 183 1.30 -11.61 15.89
N HIS A 184 0.34 -12.37 16.40
CA HIS A 184 -1.08 -12.24 16.06
C HIS A 184 -1.65 -11.06 16.84
N TYR A 185 -2.18 -10.05 16.15
CA TYR A 185 -2.83 -8.88 16.75
C TYR A 185 -4.27 -8.78 16.24
N ASN A 186 -5.24 -8.93 17.15
CA ASN A 186 -6.67 -8.83 16.82
C ASN A 186 -7.02 -7.39 16.41
N LEU A 187 -7.82 -7.25 15.34
CA LEU A 187 -8.22 -5.94 14.79
C LEU A 187 -9.48 -5.36 15.43
N LYS A 188 -10.14 -6.13 16.31
CA LYS A 188 -11.32 -5.68 17.05
C LYS A 188 -11.00 -4.48 17.94
N ASP A 189 -11.92 -3.52 17.92
CA ASP A 189 -11.90 -2.31 18.73
C ASP A 189 -11.57 -2.60 20.21
N LEU A 190 -10.51 -1.94 20.70
CA LEU A 190 -10.34 -1.62 22.12
C LEU A 190 -10.92 -0.24 22.39
#